data_AF-P01242-F1
#
_entry.id   AF-P01242-F1
#
_cell.length_a   1.000
_cell.length_b   1.000
_cell.length_c   1.000
_cell.angle_alpha   90.00
_cell.angle_beta   90.00
_cell.angle_gamma   90.00
#
_symmetry.space_group_name_H-M   'P 1'
#
loop_
_entity.id
_entity.type
_entity.pdbx_description
1 polymer ?
#
loop_
_entity_poly.entity_id
_entity_poly.type
_entity_poly.pdbx_seq_one_letter_code
_entity_poly.pdbx_strand_id
1 'polypeptide(L)'
;MAAGSRTSLLLAFGLLCLSWLQEGSAFPTIPLSRLFDNAMLRARRLYQLAYDTYQEFEEAYILKEQKYSFLQNPQTSLCFSESIPTPSNRVKTQQKSNLELLRISLLLIQSWLEPVQLLRSVFANSLVYGASDSNVYRHLKDLEEGIQTLMWRLEDGSPRTGQIFNQSYSKFDTKSHNDDALLKNYGLLYCFRKDMDKVETFLRIVQCRSVEGSCGF
;
A
#
# COMPACT_ATOMS: atom_id res chain seq x y z
N MET A 1 -15.58 -0.56 63.67
CA MET A 1 -15.76 0.60 62.78
C MET A 1 -14.61 0.71 61.76
N ALA A 2 -14.37 -0.30 60.91
CA ALA A 2 -13.23 -0.31 59.97
C ALA A 2 -13.62 -0.38 58.48
N ALA A 3 -14.93 -0.47 58.17
CA ALA A 3 -15.40 -0.59 56.79
C ALA A 3 -15.32 0.72 55.98
N GLY A 4 -15.37 1.89 56.63
CA GLY A 4 -15.38 3.19 55.94
C GLY A 4 -14.06 3.61 55.31
N SER A 5 -12.92 3.07 55.77
CA SER A 5 -11.60 3.45 55.24
C SER A 5 -11.32 2.84 53.86
N ARG A 6 -11.74 1.59 53.64
CA ARG A 6 -11.50 0.89 52.36
C ARG A 6 -12.33 1.46 51.21
N THR A 7 -13.58 1.84 51.47
CA THR A 7 -14.45 2.46 50.46
C THR A 7 -13.95 3.84 50.05
N SER A 8 -13.45 4.63 51.00
CA SER A 8 -12.87 5.95 50.72
C SER A 8 -11.61 5.87 49.84
N LEU A 9 -10.73 4.89 50.10
CA LEU A 9 -9.55 4.64 49.26
C LEU A 9 -9.93 4.24 47.83
N LEU A 10 -10.91 3.33 47.66
CA LEU A 10 -11.36 2.91 46.33
C LEU A 10 -11.96 4.06 45.52
N LEU A 11 -12.73 4.94 46.15
CA LEU A 11 -13.28 6.14 45.50
C LEU A 11 -12.17 7.12 45.11
N ALA A 12 -11.17 7.33 45.98
CA ALA A 12 -10.02 8.19 45.67
C ALA A 12 -9.20 7.64 44.49
N PHE A 13 -8.94 6.34 44.44
CA PHE A 13 -8.29 5.69 43.30
C PHE A 13 -9.13 5.80 42.02
N GLY A 14 -10.44 5.57 42.10
CA GLY A 14 -11.35 5.73 40.96
C GLY A 14 -11.32 7.15 40.40
N LEU A 15 -11.38 8.17 41.27
CA LEU A 15 -11.31 9.57 40.88
C LEU A 15 -9.95 9.94 40.30
N LEU A 16 -8.85 9.49 40.89
CA LEU A 16 -7.51 9.70 40.34
C LEU A 16 -7.35 9.03 38.97
N CYS A 17 -7.85 7.80 38.81
CA CYS A 17 -7.86 7.13 37.51
C CYS A 17 -8.71 7.89 36.49
N LEU A 18 -9.89 8.38 36.87
CA LEU A 18 -10.75 9.21 36.01
C LEU A 18 -10.07 10.52 35.62
N SER A 19 -9.44 11.22 36.56
CA SER A 19 -8.66 12.43 36.28
C SER A 19 -7.49 12.14 35.35
N TRP A 20 -6.74 11.06 35.57
CA TRP A 20 -5.65 10.65 34.69
C TRP A 20 -6.12 10.20 33.31
N LEU A 21 -7.29 9.56 33.22
CA LEU A 21 -7.93 9.22 31.94
C LEU A 21 -8.43 10.47 31.22
N GLN A 22 -8.95 11.46 31.94
CA GLN A 22 -9.47 12.70 31.39
C GLN A 22 -8.34 13.63 30.94
N GLU A 23 -7.28 13.79 31.74
CA GLU A 23 -6.05 14.49 31.36
C GLU A 23 -5.30 13.74 30.23
N GLY A 24 -5.31 12.40 30.28
CA GLY A 24 -4.71 11.54 29.27
C GLY A 24 -5.53 11.42 27.98
N SER A 25 -6.73 11.99 27.89
CA SER A 25 -7.55 11.91 26.68
C SER A 25 -7.18 12.95 25.61
N ALA A 26 -6.33 13.92 25.96
CA ALA A 26 -5.82 14.92 25.01
C ALA A 26 -4.45 14.53 24.44
N PHE A 27 -4.26 13.27 24.04
CA PHE A 27 -3.11 12.97 23.19
C PHE A 27 -3.28 13.74 21.87
N PRO A 28 -2.29 14.55 21.45
CA PRO A 28 -2.39 15.27 20.20
C PRO A 28 -2.50 14.26 19.06
N THR A 29 -3.58 14.36 18.27
CA THR A 29 -3.76 13.55 17.07
C THR A 29 -2.55 13.71 16.16
N ILE A 30 -2.01 12.59 15.68
CA ILE A 30 -0.87 12.60 14.75
C ILE A 30 -1.20 13.51 13.56
N PRO A 31 -0.36 14.50 13.23
CA PRO A 31 -0.60 15.41 12.11
C PRO A 31 -0.73 14.65 10.79
N LEU A 32 -1.61 15.12 9.91
CA LEU A 32 -1.84 14.52 8.60
C LEU A 32 -0.56 14.46 7.75
N SER A 33 0.30 15.47 7.86
CA SER A 33 1.62 15.50 7.21
C SER A 33 2.48 14.29 7.61
N ARG A 34 2.59 13.97 8.90
CA ARG A 34 3.36 12.81 9.38
C ARG A 34 2.78 11.48 8.92
N LEU A 35 1.45 11.38 8.82
CA LEU A 35 0.80 10.18 8.27
C LEU A 35 1.17 10.00 6.79
N PHE A 36 1.17 11.08 6.01
CA PHE A 36 1.60 11.04 4.62
C PHE A 36 3.10 10.75 4.47
N ASP A 37 3.97 11.35 5.27
CA ASP A 37 5.41 11.11 5.20
C ASP A 37 5.73 9.62 5.41
N ASN A 38 5.08 8.98 6.39
CA ASN A 38 5.22 7.55 6.65
C ASN A 38 4.69 6.70 5.50
N ALA A 39 3.49 7.00 4.98
CA ALA A 39 2.93 6.28 3.84
C ALA A 39 3.78 6.44 2.57
N MET A 40 4.30 7.66 2.32
CA MET A 40 5.14 7.98 1.19
C MET A 40 6.48 7.26 1.25
N LEU A 41 7.10 7.21 2.43
CA LEU A 41 8.33 6.44 2.66
C LEU A 41 8.13 4.96 2.32
N ARG A 42 7.01 4.37 2.78
CA ARG A 42 6.65 2.96 2.50
C ARG A 42 6.36 2.73 1.01
N ALA A 43 5.62 3.62 0.37
CA ALA A 43 5.31 3.54 -1.06
C ALA A 43 6.55 3.65 -1.94
N ARG A 44 7.41 4.63 -1.67
CA ARG A 44 8.69 4.78 -2.38
C ARG A 44 9.57 3.55 -2.22
N ARG A 45 9.62 2.98 -1.01
CA ARG A 45 10.39 1.76 -0.76
C ARG A 45 9.86 0.57 -1.56
N LEU A 46 8.54 0.40 -1.62
CA LEU A 46 7.91 -0.64 -2.44
C LEU A 46 8.17 -0.44 -3.94
N TYR A 47 8.07 0.79 -4.44
CA TYR A 47 8.37 1.10 -5.83
C TYR A 47 9.83 0.79 -6.17
N GLN A 48 10.79 1.20 -5.32
CA GLN A 48 12.21 0.89 -5.48
C GLN A 48 12.45 -0.62 -5.53
N LEU A 49 11.89 -1.38 -4.57
CA LEU A 49 12.01 -2.84 -4.56
C LEU A 49 11.43 -3.47 -5.84
N ALA A 50 10.28 -2.98 -6.31
CA ALA A 50 9.67 -3.47 -7.53
C ALA A 50 10.50 -3.13 -8.78
N TYR A 51 11.07 -1.92 -8.84
CA TYR A 51 11.96 -1.51 -9.91
C TYR A 51 13.24 -2.34 -9.93
N ASP A 52 13.94 -2.43 -8.80
CA ASP A 52 15.23 -3.12 -8.68
C ASP A 52 15.08 -4.61 -9.00
N THR A 53 14.07 -5.28 -8.42
CA THR A 53 13.83 -6.71 -8.69
C THR A 53 13.51 -6.95 -10.17
N TYR A 54 12.73 -6.06 -10.79
CA TYR A 54 12.42 -6.16 -12.21
C TYR A 54 13.68 -6.00 -13.09
N GLN A 55 14.54 -5.02 -12.78
CA GLN A 55 15.78 -4.80 -13.53
C GLN A 55 16.75 -5.98 -13.36
N GLU A 56 16.96 -6.45 -12.15
CA GLU A 56 17.81 -7.62 -11.88
C GLU A 56 17.30 -8.86 -12.62
N PHE A 57 15.99 -9.08 -12.66
CA PHE A 57 15.40 -10.19 -13.41
C PHE A 57 15.60 -10.04 -14.92
N GLU A 58 15.41 -8.84 -15.48
CA GLU A 58 15.70 -8.56 -16.89
C GLU A 58 17.18 -8.86 -17.22
N GLU A 59 18.10 -8.37 -16.41
CA GLU A 59 19.54 -8.53 -16.65
C GLU A 59 20.00 -9.98 -16.53
N ALA A 60 19.41 -10.75 -15.61
CA ALA A 60 19.79 -12.13 -15.36
C ALA A 60 19.19 -13.12 -16.37
N TYR A 61 17.95 -12.89 -16.84
CA TYR A 61 17.19 -13.92 -17.56
C TYR A 61 16.71 -13.51 -18.95
N ILE A 62 16.73 -12.22 -19.30
CA ILE A 62 16.19 -11.74 -20.57
C ILE A 62 17.32 -11.24 -21.47
N LEU A 63 17.52 -11.91 -22.61
CA LEU A 63 18.47 -11.42 -23.60
C LEU A 63 18.02 -10.04 -24.11
N LYS A 64 18.96 -9.10 -24.28
CA LYS A 64 18.67 -7.72 -24.71
C LYS A 64 17.81 -7.66 -25.98
N GLU A 65 18.04 -8.58 -26.91
CA GLU A 65 17.31 -8.72 -28.18
C GLU A 65 15.84 -9.12 -27.99
N GLN A 66 15.54 -9.85 -26.91
CA GLN A 66 14.20 -10.37 -26.61
C GLN A 66 13.35 -9.40 -25.78
N LYS A 67 13.95 -8.37 -25.16
CA LYS A 67 13.25 -7.45 -24.26
C LYS A 67 12.00 -6.81 -24.90
N TYR A 68 12.11 -6.36 -26.16
CA TYR A 68 10.97 -5.80 -26.88
C TYR A 68 9.87 -6.85 -27.14
N SER A 69 10.25 -8.08 -27.48
CA SER A 69 9.31 -9.19 -27.69
C SER A 69 8.57 -9.55 -26.40
N PHE A 70 9.28 -9.57 -25.25
CA PHE A 70 8.67 -9.78 -23.95
C PHE A 70 7.71 -8.63 -23.58
N LEU A 71 8.01 -7.37 -23.89
CA LEU A 71 7.07 -6.26 -23.62
C LEU A 71 5.83 -6.27 -24.53
N GLN A 72 5.93 -6.79 -25.74
CA GLN A 72 4.81 -6.88 -26.68
C GLN A 72 3.95 -8.14 -26.49
N ASN A 73 4.45 -9.15 -25.77
CA ASN A 73 3.69 -10.35 -25.51
C ASN A 73 2.48 -10.02 -24.59
N PRO A 74 1.24 -10.35 -24.98
CA PRO A 74 0.06 -10.12 -24.13
C PRO A 74 0.13 -10.84 -22.78
N GLN A 75 0.79 -11.99 -22.70
CA GLN A 75 0.93 -12.78 -21.46
C GLN A 75 1.77 -12.08 -20.39
N THR A 76 2.65 -11.17 -20.81
CA THR A 76 3.58 -10.43 -19.94
C THR A 76 3.15 -8.97 -19.73
N SER A 77 2.44 -8.39 -20.70
CA SER A 77 2.05 -6.97 -20.66
C SER A 77 0.68 -6.72 -20.02
N LEU A 78 -0.22 -7.71 -20.03
CA LEU A 78 -1.57 -7.59 -19.47
C LEU A 78 -1.58 -7.89 -17.97
N CYS A 79 -1.81 -6.86 -17.15
CA CYS A 79 -1.85 -7.00 -15.71
C CYS A 79 -3.25 -7.39 -15.21
N PHE A 80 -3.33 -8.31 -14.26
CA PHE A 80 -4.61 -8.66 -13.60
C PHE A 80 -5.27 -7.44 -12.92
N SER A 81 -4.43 -6.50 -12.46
CA SER A 81 -4.84 -5.23 -11.87
C SER A 81 -5.48 -4.25 -12.85
N GLU A 82 -5.48 -4.53 -14.17
CA GLU A 82 -6.22 -3.71 -15.13
C GLU A 82 -7.75 -3.82 -14.97
N SER A 83 -8.22 -4.84 -14.24
CA SER A 83 -9.61 -4.90 -13.76
C SER A 83 -9.95 -3.83 -12.72
N ILE A 84 -8.95 -3.24 -12.07
CA ILE A 84 -9.12 -2.12 -11.14
C ILE A 84 -9.23 -0.83 -11.96
N PRO A 85 -10.27 0.01 -11.77
CA PRO A 85 -10.55 1.19 -12.58
C PRO A 85 -9.58 2.35 -12.30
N THR A 86 -8.30 2.13 -12.58
CA THR A 86 -7.22 3.11 -12.44
C THR A 86 -7.35 4.19 -13.51
N PRO A 87 -7.15 5.48 -13.18
CA PRO A 87 -7.20 6.54 -14.17
C PRO A 87 -6.10 6.33 -15.22
N SER A 88 -6.51 6.27 -16.49
CA SER A 88 -5.62 5.90 -17.60
C SER A 88 -4.61 6.97 -18.00
N ASN A 89 -4.74 8.19 -17.49
CA ASN A 89 -3.84 9.29 -17.80
C ASN A 89 -3.86 10.37 -16.70
N ARG A 90 -2.95 11.33 -16.81
CA ARG A 90 -2.79 12.44 -15.86
C ARG A 90 -4.06 13.27 -15.71
N VAL A 91 -4.80 13.54 -16.79
CA VAL A 91 -6.03 14.35 -16.77
C VAL A 91 -7.10 13.67 -15.91
N LYS A 92 -7.38 12.38 -16.18
CA LYS A 92 -8.34 11.59 -15.40
C LYS A 92 -7.89 11.43 -13.94
N THR A 93 -6.58 11.32 -13.70
CA THR A 93 -6.04 11.25 -12.33
C THR A 93 -6.33 12.55 -11.57
N GLN A 94 -6.16 13.70 -12.23
CA GLN A 94 -6.42 14.99 -11.60
C GLN A 94 -7.90 15.23 -11.28
N GLN A 95 -8.82 14.62 -12.02
CA GLN A 95 -10.26 14.73 -11.78
C GLN A 95 -10.76 13.88 -10.61
N LYS A 96 -9.98 12.90 -10.14
CA LYS A 96 -10.35 12.07 -8.99
C LYS A 96 -10.20 12.80 -7.68
N SER A 97 -11.13 12.56 -6.76
CA SER A 97 -11.03 13.02 -5.37
C SER A 97 -9.89 12.30 -4.65
N ASN A 98 -9.44 12.88 -3.54
CA ASN A 98 -8.37 12.30 -2.73
C ASN A 98 -8.74 10.90 -2.21
N LEU A 99 -9.99 10.70 -1.77
CA LEU A 99 -10.47 9.41 -1.31
C LEU A 99 -10.55 8.38 -2.42
N GLU A 100 -10.95 8.75 -3.63
CA GLU A 100 -10.92 7.82 -4.77
C GLU A 100 -9.50 7.36 -5.10
N LEU A 101 -8.52 8.28 -5.09
CA LEU A 101 -7.12 7.92 -5.33
C LEU A 101 -6.56 6.99 -4.24
N LEU A 102 -6.87 7.25 -2.97
CA LEU A 102 -6.47 6.38 -1.87
C LEU A 102 -7.16 5.01 -1.92
N ARG A 103 -8.45 4.96 -2.25
CA ARG A 103 -9.19 3.70 -2.44
C ARG A 103 -8.61 2.86 -3.57
N ILE A 104 -8.30 3.48 -4.71
CA ILE A 104 -7.63 2.77 -5.83
C ILE A 104 -6.26 2.26 -5.39
N SER A 105 -5.50 3.06 -4.65
CA SER A 105 -4.20 2.65 -4.11
C SER A 105 -4.33 1.45 -3.18
N LEU A 106 -5.32 1.46 -2.29
CA LEU A 106 -5.62 0.35 -1.39
C LEU A 106 -5.95 -0.93 -2.15
N LEU A 107 -6.79 -0.85 -3.18
CA LEU A 107 -7.14 -2.01 -4.02
C LEU A 107 -5.91 -2.60 -4.71
N LEU A 108 -5.02 -1.76 -5.24
CA LEU A 108 -3.77 -2.21 -5.84
C LEU A 108 -2.91 -2.95 -4.81
N ILE A 109 -2.67 -2.36 -3.63
CA ILE A 109 -1.89 -3.00 -2.57
C ILE A 109 -2.49 -4.36 -2.16
N GLN A 110 -3.80 -4.43 -1.94
CA GLN A 110 -4.48 -5.66 -1.56
C GLN A 110 -4.39 -6.74 -2.63
N SER A 111 -4.51 -6.36 -3.90
CA SER A 111 -4.41 -7.28 -5.03
C SER A 111 -3.03 -7.94 -5.17
N TRP A 112 -1.99 -7.34 -4.58
CA TRP A 112 -0.62 -7.86 -4.61
C TRP A 112 -0.26 -8.74 -3.42
N LEU A 113 -1.04 -8.76 -2.34
CA LEU A 113 -0.71 -9.52 -1.13
C LEU A 113 -0.51 -11.03 -1.38
N GLU A 114 -1.38 -11.64 -2.19
CA GLU A 114 -1.26 -13.06 -2.57
C GLU A 114 -0.18 -13.29 -3.66
N PRO A 115 -0.16 -12.53 -4.78
CA PRO A 115 0.89 -12.68 -5.79
C PRO A 115 2.33 -12.53 -5.27
N VAL A 116 2.63 -11.60 -4.34
CA VAL A 116 4.00 -11.45 -3.83
C VAL A 116 4.46 -12.64 -3.00
N GLN A 117 3.53 -13.38 -2.39
CA GLN A 117 3.87 -14.60 -1.67
C GLN A 117 4.27 -15.71 -2.64
N LEU A 118 3.61 -15.79 -3.79
CA LEU A 118 3.95 -16.74 -4.87
C LEU A 118 5.31 -16.39 -5.50
N LEU A 119 5.66 -15.11 -5.57
CA LEU A 119 6.94 -14.62 -6.08
C LEU A 119 8.05 -14.58 -5.02
N ARG A 120 7.82 -15.10 -3.80
CA ARG A 120 8.78 -15.01 -2.70
C ARG A 120 10.17 -15.54 -3.07
N SER A 121 10.25 -16.60 -3.88
CA SER A 121 11.52 -17.17 -4.34
C SER A 121 12.25 -16.24 -5.32
N VAL A 122 11.52 -15.52 -6.18
CA VAL A 122 12.07 -14.54 -7.11
C VAL A 122 12.67 -13.36 -6.34
N PHE A 123 11.97 -12.86 -5.33
CA PHE A 123 12.48 -11.78 -4.46
C PHE A 123 13.65 -12.24 -3.57
N ALA A 124 13.67 -13.50 -3.12
CA ALA A 124 14.74 -14.01 -2.25
C ALA A 124 16.11 -14.11 -2.94
N ASN A 125 16.13 -14.25 -4.27
CA ASN A 125 17.37 -14.35 -5.05
C ASN A 125 17.93 -12.98 -5.46
N SER A 126 17.21 -11.89 -5.19
CA SER A 126 17.66 -10.53 -5.46
C SER A 126 18.79 -10.16 -4.49
N LEU A 127 19.94 -9.74 -5.02
CA LEU A 127 21.06 -9.24 -4.21
C LEU A 127 20.66 -7.98 -3.42
N VAL A 128 19.80 -7.14 -4.01
CA VAL A 128 19.18 -5.98 -3.35
C VAL A 128 18.35 -6.39 -2.12
N TYR A 129 17.69 -7.54 -2.17
CA TYR A 129 16.88 -8.07 -1.05
C TYR A 129 17.75 -8.54 0.12
N GLY A 130 18.88 -9.20 -0.18
CA GLY A 130 19.82 -9.69 0.83
C GLY A 130 20.46 -8.58 1.67
N ALA A 131 20.70 -7.41 1.07
CA ALA A 131 21.33 -6.27 1.74
C ALA A 131 20.36 -5.45 2.63
N SER A 132 19.04 -5.64 2.49
CA SER A 132 18.05 -4.73 3.08
C SER A 132 16.79 -5.44 3.58
N ASP A 133 16.97 -6.24 4.64
CA ASP A 133 15.97 -6.90 5.48
C ASP A 133 14.53 -6.36 5.34
N SER A 134 13.79 -6.85 4.34
CA SER A 134 12.36 -6.56 4.29
C SER A 134 11.56 -7.49 3.41
N ASN A 135 10.63 -8.19 4.04
CA ASN A 135 9.61 -8.97 3.34
C ASN A 135 8.70 -8.02 2.52
N VAL A 136 8.64 -8.12 1.19
CA VAL A 136 7.72 -7.32 0.32
C VAL A 136 6.29 -7.38 0.85
N TYR A 137 5.85 -8.56 1.31
CA TYR A 137 4.54 -8.75 1.93
C TYR A 137 4.33 -7.84 3.15
N ARG A 138 5.34 -7.69 4.00
CA ARG A 138 5.29 -6.84 5.19
C ARG A 138 5.13 -5.37 4.77
N HIS A 139 5.92 -4.92 3.79
CA HIS A 139 5.80 -3.55 3.27
C HIS A 139 4.43 -3.26 2.66
N LEU A 140 3.84 -4.22 1.93
CA LEU A 140 2.48 -4.08 1.42
C LEU A 140 1.47 -3.95 2.56
N LYS A 141 1.56 -4.79 3.61
CA LYS A 141 0.69 -4.70 4.79
C LYS A 141 0.84 -3.38 5.54
N ASP A 142 2.08 -2.96 5.72
CA ASP A 142 2.44 -1.70 6.32
C ASP A 142 1.85 -0.50 5.56
N LEU A 143 1.89 -0.53 4.22
CA LEU A 143 1.31 0.51 3.40
C LEU A 143 -0.23 0.43 3.36
N GLU A 144 -0.80 -0.78 3.37
CA GLU A 144 -2.25 -1.01 3.47
C GLU A 144 -2.82 -0.29 4.69
N GLU A 145 -2.23 -0.50 5.87
CA GLU A 145 -2.62 0.15 7.12
C GLU A 145 -2.45 1.68 7.07
N GLY A 146 -1.34 2.15 6.47
CA GLY A 146 -1.09 3.58 6.27
C GLY A 146 -2.14 4.25 5.40
N ILE A 147 -2.52 3.63 4.28
CA ILE A 147 -3.57 4.13 3.39
C ILE A 147 -4.94 4.14 4.08
N GLN A 148 -5.28 3.09 4.81
CA GLN A 148 -6.53 3.03 5.57
C GLN A 148 -6.61 4.14 6.62
N THR A 149 -5.50 4.41 7.31
CA THR A 149 -5.40 5.49 8.31
C THR A 149 -5.58 6.87 7.64
N LEU A 150 -4.98 7.09 6.47
CA LEU A 150 -5.15 8.33 5.70
C LEU A 150 -6.59 8.53 5.22
N MET A 151 -7.24 7.47 4.72
CA MET A 151 -8.64 7.50 4.31
C MET A 151 -9.55 7.88 5.47
N TRP A 152 -9.38 7.23 6.62
CA TRP A 152 -10.12 7.56 7.85
C TRP A 152 -9.95 9.03 8.25
N ARG A 153 -8.72 9.54 8.17
CA ARG A 153 -8.41 10.93 8.57
C ARG A 153 -8.99 11.99 7.61
N LEU A 154 -9.15 11.65 6.33
CA LEU A 154 -9.71 12.53 5.29
C LEU A 154 -11.24 12.45 5.17
N GLU A 155 -11.87 11.35 5.60
CA GLU A 155 -13.34 11.22 5.69
C GLU A 155 -13.95 11.94 6.90
N ASP A 156 -13.14 12.67 7.68
CA ASP A 156 -13.51 13.33 8.94
C ASP A 156 -14.09 12.36 10.00
N GLY A 157 -13.67 11.10 9.97
CA GLY A 157 -14.19 10.05 10.87
C GLY A 157 -15.65 9.69 10.64
N SER A 158 -16.28 10.17 9.55
CA SER A 158 -17.67 9.87 9.24
C SER A 158 -17.83 8.37 8.96
N PRO A 159 -18.71 7.66 9.69
CA PRO A 159 -18.87 6.22 9.54
C PRO A 159 -19.30 5.88 8.11
N ARG A 160 -18.60 4.89 7.52
CA ARG A 160 -18.81 4.30 6.19
C ARG A 160 -20.20 4.58 5.63
N THR A 161 -20.34 5.62 4.82
CA THR A 161 -21.40 5.61 3.81
C THR A 161 -20.95 4.61 2.77
N GLY A 162 -21.20 3.34 3.06
CA GLY A 162 -20.78 2.20 2.30
C GLY A 162 -21.42 2.20 0.92
N GLN A 163 -20.87 2.97 -0.01
CA GLN A 163 -20.67 2.40 -1.33
C GLN A 163 -19.59 1.34 -1.16
N ILE A 164 -20.00 0.18 -0.65
CA ILE A 164 -19.28 -1.06 -0.82
C ILE A 164 -19.29 -1.27 -2.33
N PHE A 165 -18.33 -0.67 -3.02
CA PHE A 165 -17.94 -1.13 -4.33
C PHE A 165 -17.39 -2.52 -4.09
N ASN A 166 -18.29 -3.50 -4.11
CA ASN A 166 -17.99 -4.91 -4.14
C ASN A 166 -17.42 -5.20 -5.54
N GLN A 167 -16.27 -4.58 -5.84
CA GLN A 167 -15.53 -4.90 -7.04
C GLN A 167 -14.84 -6.21 -6.72
N SER A 168 -15.51 -7.30 -7.12
CA SER A 168 -14.87 -8.58 -7.31
C SER A 168 -13.88 -8.38 -8.47
N TYR A 169 -12.67 -7.94 -8.15
CA TYR A 169 -11.59 -7.93 -9.12
C TYR A 169 -11.22 -9.37 -9.46
N SER A 170 -10.66 -9.57 -10.65
CA SER A 170 -10.23 -10.89 -11.09
C SER A 170 -9.19 -11.39 -10.09
N LYS A 171 -9.57 -12.36 -9.25
CA LYS A 171 -8.64 -13.03 -8.35
C LYS A 171 -7.62 -13.73 -9.25
N PHE A 172 -6.34 -13.59 -8.92
CA PHE A 172 -5.25 -14.14 -9.69
C PHE A 172 -5.49 -15.64 -9.96
N ASP A 173 -5.79 -16.00 -11.22
CA ASP A 173 -5.97 -17.39 -11.62
C ASP A 173 -4.60 -18.06 -11.66
N THR A 174 -4.31 -18.83 -10.61
CA THR A 174 -3.06 -19.59 -10.47
C THR A 174 -2.92 -20.70 -11.53
N LYS A 175 -4.01 -21.04 -12.23
CA LYS A 175 -4.19 -22.26 -13.02
C LYS A 175 -3.88 -22.15 -14.52
N SER A 176 -3.23 -21.09 -15.02
CA SER A 176 -2.74 -21.15 -16.41
C SER A 176 -1.62 -22.20 -16.49
N HIS A 177 -1.99 -23.36 -17.02
CA HIS A 177 -1.32 -24.63 -16.78
C HIS A 177 -0.22 -24.95 -17.81
N ASN A 178 0.27 -23.96 -18.57
CA ASN A 178 1.28 -24.25 -19.60
C ASN A 178 2.18 -23.07 -20.03
N ASP A 179 2.21 -21.97 -19.28
CA ASP A 179 3.02 -20.80 -19.65
C ASP A 179 4.45 -20.93 -19.10
N ASP A 180 5.43 -20.59 -19.93
CA ASP A 180 6.84 -20.49 -19.54
C ASP A 180 6.96 -19.70 -18.22
N ALA A 181 7.49 -20.35 -17.18
CA ALA A 181 7.66 -19.73 -15.87
C ALA A 181 8.44 -18.42 -15.97
N LEU A 182 9.34 -18.29 -16.95
CA LEU A 182 10.06 -17.06 -17.27
C LEU A 182 9.11 -15.93 -17.70
N LEU A 183 8.24 -16.18 -18.68
CA LEU A 183 7.24 -15.21 -19.15
C LEU A 183 6.30 -14.80 -18.01
N LYS A 184 5.80 -15.77 -17.24
CA LYS A 184 4.88 -15.50 -16.12
C LYS A 184 5.54 -14.61 -15.05
N ASN A 185 6.76 -14.94 -14.64
CA ASN A 185 7.49 -14.16 -13.64
C ASN A 185 7.83 -12.77 -14.16
N TYR A 186 8.26 -12.66 -15.42
CA TYR A 186 8.52 -11.38 -16.05
C TYR A 186 7.27 -10.49 -16.06
N GLY A 187 6.13 -11.02 -16.50
CA GLY A 187 4.87 -10.27 -16.56
C GLY A 187 4.41 -9.81 -15.18
N LEU A 188 4.52 -10.68 -14.18
CA LEU A 188 4.20 -10.32 -12.80
C LEU A 188 5.10 -9.22 -12.25
N LEU A 189 6.42 -9.30 -12.44
CA LEU A 189 7.33 -8.25 -11.99
C LEU A 189 7.07 -6.92 -12.72
N TYR A 190 6.82 -6.98 -14.02
CA TYR A 190 6.44 -5.81 -14.83
C TYR A 190 5.19 -5.13 -14.25
N CYS A 191 4.16 -5.91 -13.98
CA CYS A 191 2.90 -5.43 -13.41
C CYS A 191 3.08 -4.90 -11.98
N PHE A 192 3.88 -5.57 -11.15
CA PHE A 192 4.16 -5.11 -9.79
C PHE A 192 4.82 -3.74 -9.79
N ARG A 193 5.85 -3.56 -10.64
CA ARG A 193 6.50 -2.26 -10.83
C ARG A 193 5.52 -1.18 -11.29
N LYS A 194 4.72 -1.46 -12.32
CA LYS A 194 3.71 -0.54 -12.87
C LYS A 194 2.69 -0.12 -11.82
N ASP A 195 2.26 -1.04 -10.97
CA ASP A 195 1.25 -0.75 -9.95
C ASP A 195 1.83 -0.03 -8.73
N MET A 196 3.04 -0.35 -8.29
CA MET A 196 3.69 0.38 -7.20
C MET A 196 4.02 1.82 -7.60
N ASP A 197 4.38 2.06 -8.87
CA ASP A 197 4.54 3.41 -9.44
C ASP A 197 3.25 4.24 -9.35
N LYS A 198 2.11 3.63 -9.71
CA LYS A 198 0.79 4.26 -9.57
C LYS A 198 0.47 4.59 -8.12
N VAL A 199 0.70 3.65 -7.18
CA VAL A 199 0.43 3.87 -5.76
C VAL A 199 1.27 5.04 -5.22
N GLU A 200 2.57 5.08 -5.51
CA GLU A 200 3.42 6.20 -5.12
C GLU A 200 2.91 7.52 -5.72
N THR A 201 2.61 7.52 -7.02
CA THR A 201 2.11 8.70 -7.73
C THR A 201 0.79 9.21 -7.13
N PHE A 202 -0.16 8.33 -6.85
CA PHE A 202 -1.45 8.70 -6.28
C PHE A 202 -1.28 9.25 -4.86
N LEU A 203 -0.48 8.62 -4.02
CA LEU A 203 -0.18 9.14 -2.68
C LEU A 203 0.47 10.52 -2.75
N ARG A 204 1.36 10.75 -3.71
CA ARG A 204 2.05 12.04 -3.88
C ARG A 204 1.07 13.14 -4.27
N ILE A 205 0.14 12.84 -5.20
CA ILE A 205 -0.92 13.77 -5.60
C ILE A 205 -1.81 14.10 -4.40
N VAL A 206 -2.23 13.09 -3.63
CA VAL A 206 -3.09 13.31 -2.47
C VAL A 206 -2.38 14.13 -1.39
N GLN A 207 -1.11 13.82 -1.08
CA GLN A 207 -0.31 14.59 -0.13
C GLN A 207 -0.23 16.07 -0.54
N CYS A 208 0.17 16.34 -1.80
CA CYS A 208 0.24 17.69 -2.37
C CYS A 208 -1.07 18.47 -2.22
N ARG A 209 -2.22 17.81 -2.35
CA ARG A 209 -3.55 18.45 -2.20
C ARG A 209 -3.99 18.64 -0.75
N SER A 210 -3.49 17.83 0.18
CA SER A 210 -3.99 17.76 1.56
C SER A 210 -3.05 18.39 2.59
N VAL A 211 -1.78 18.62 2.24
CA VAL A 211 -0.76 19.14 3.16
C VAL A 211 -0.10 20.37 2.54
N GLU A 212 -0.24 21.51 3.21
CA GLU A 212 0.37 22.77 2.77
C GLU A 212 1.90 22.64 2.65
N GLY A 213 2.47 23.18 1.58
CA GLY A 213 3.91 23.13 1.32
C GLY A 213 4.47 21.77 0.86
N SER A 214 3.62 20.76 0.63
CA SER A 214 4.09 19.41 0.24
C SER A 214 4.23 19.18 -1.27
N CYS A 215 3.79 20.13 -2.10
CA CYS A 215 3.97 20.07 -3.55
C CYS A 215 5.38 20.54 -3.94
N GLY A 216 6.30 19.62 -4.27
CA GLY A 216 7.66 20.02 -4.68
C GLY A 216 8.73 18.94 -4.78
N PHE A 217 8.38 17.65 -4.76
CA PHE A 217 9.31 16.53 -4.86
C PHE A 217 8.97 15.59 -6.03
#